data_AF-A0A952J9A9-F1
#
_entry.id   AF-A0A952J9A9-F1
#
_cell.length_a   1.000
_cell.length_b   1.000
_cell.length_c   1.000
_cell.angle_alpha   90.00
_cell.angle_beta   90.00
_cell.angle_gamma   90.00
#
_symmetry.space_group_name_H-M   'P 1'
#
loop_
_entity.id
_entity.type
_entity.pdbx_description
1 polymer ?
#
loop_
_entity_poly.entity_id
_entity_poly.type
_entity_poly.pdbx_seq_one_letter_code
_entity_poly.pdbx_strand_id
1 'polypeptide(L)'
;MTHVKTADAFSKLVGFCTGYGGKYNPGRPNLRIESMVSQLEEARQSFEAVKNAQANLNNHVNKRKQKYDQLSRLAASILRALEASGAATEKQDQARQFLHKMVGRTTKSRAPIPSEATPEKKTQANLQLAFVSKGDSFSKLVKAVSTEPLYVVNEPELSPEGLTTVVNELSQLNQQVDEARKVWRNALILRNELLYSASSLCSTARAVKKYVRAIYGPDSAQYAQVKALQFVKLTR
;
A
#
# COMPACT_ATOMS: atom_id res chain seq x y z
N MET A 1 3.06 -22.91 -6.56
CA MET A 1 1.88 -22.66 -7.42
C MET A 1 1.47 -21.20 -7.25
N THR A 2 1.05 -20.48 -8.30
CA THR A 2 0.62 -19.07 -8.23
C THR A 2 -0.89 -18.96 -8.48
N HIS A 3 -1.52 -17.83 -8.14
CA HIS A 3 -2.96 -17.59 -8.41
C HIS A 3 -3.32 -17.74 -9.91
N VAL A 4 -2.42 -17.31 -10.79
CA VAL A 4 -2.58 -17.50 -12.24
C VAL A 4 -2.52 -18.98 -12.61
N LYS A 5 -1.54 -19.73 -12.08
CA LYS A 5 -1.45 -21.19 -12.31
C LYS A 5 -2.69 -21.94 -11.81
N THR A 6 -3.34 -21.48 -10.74
CA THR A 6 -4.61 -22.07 -10.29
C THR A 6 -5.76 -21.81 -11.26
N ALA A 7 -5.83 -20.61 -11.85
CA ALA A 7 -6.82 -20.29 -12.87
C ALA A 7 -6.55 -21.06 -14.17
N ASP A 8 -5.29 -21.23 -14.57
CA ASP A 8 -4.92 -22.05 -15.73
C ASP A 8 -5.29 -23.53 -15.53
N ALA A 9 -5.04 -24.07 -14.34
CA ALA A 9 -5.47 -25.43 -13.99
C ALA A 9 -7.01 -25.56 -14.04
N PHE A 10 -7.75 -24.53 -13.64
CA PHE A 10 -9.20 -24.51 -13.74
C PHE A 10 -9.69 -24.40 -15.19
N SER A 11 -9.01 -23.61 -16.02
CA SER A 11 -9.25 -23.55 -17.46
C SER A 11 -9.11 -24.91 -18.13
N LYS A 12 -8.05 -25.66 -17.78
CA LYS A 12 -7.86 -27.05 -18.24
C LYS A 12 -8.99 -27.96 -17.77
N LEU A 13 -9.42 -27.82 -16.51
CA LEU A 13 -10.54 -28.59 -15.96
C LEU A 13 -11.83 -28.33 -16.74
N VAL A 14 -12.16 -27.06 -17.02
CA VAL A 14 -13.29 -26.66 -17.87
C VAL A 14 -13.16 -27.33 -19.24
N GLY A 15 -12.00 -27.21 -19.90
CA GLY A 15 -11.76 -27.80 -21.21
C GLY A 15 -11.96 -29.32 -21.25
N PHE A 16 -11.49 -30.04 -20.22
CA PHE A 16 -11.73 -31.48 -20.08
C PHE A 16 -13.23 -31.78 -19.90
N CYS A 17 -13.93 -31.06 -19.03
CA CYS A 17 -15.37 -31.24 -18.83
C CYS A 17 -16.19 -30.96 -20.09
N THR A 18 -15.82 -29.94 -20.88
CA THR A 18 -16.42 -29.67 -22.19
C THR A 18 -16.15 -30.80 -23.18
N GLY A 19 -14.92 -31.32 -23.23
CA GLY A 19 -14.55 -32.45 -24.09
C GLY A 19 -15.27 -33.76 -23.75
N TYR A 20 -15.79 -33.90 -22.53
CA TYR A 20 -16.60 -35.06 -22.13
C TYR A 20 -18.03 -35.05 -22.70
N GLY A 21 -18.48 -33.92 -23.27
CA GLY A 21 -19.80 -33.79 -23.88
C GLY A 21 -20.95 -34.13 -22.93
N GLY A 22 -22.03 -34.72 -23.47
CA GLY A 22 -23.26 -35.01 -22.71
C GLY A 22 -23.10 -35.97 -21.52
N LYS A 23 -21.97 -36.67 -21.40
CA LYS A 23 -21.67 -37.50 -20.22
C LYS A 23 -21.37 -36.64 -18.97
N TYR A 24 -20.88 -35.43 -19.16
CA TYR A 24 -20.72 -34.47 -18.06
C TYR A 24 -22.00 -33.65 -17.91
N ASN A 25 -22.90 -34.08 -17.02
CA ASN A 25 -24.20 -33.43 -16.82
C ASN A 25 -24.53 -33.27 -15.32
N PRO A 26 -23.82 -32.38 -14.60
CA PRO A 26 -24.02 -32.22 -13.17
C PRO A 26 -25.36 -31.52 -12.86
N GLY A 27 -26.13 -32.11 -11.93
CA GLY A 27 -27.38 -31.49 -11.44
C GLY A 27 -27.15 -30.22 -10.60
N ARG A 28 -25.96 -30.07 -9.99
CA ARG A 28 -25.61 -28.87 -9.20
C ARG A 28 -25.26 -27.70 -10.13
N PRO A 29 -25.96 -26.54 -10.05
CA PRO A 29 -25.73 -25.41 -10.95
C PRO A 29 -24.27 -24.95 -11.03
N ASN A 30 -23.59 -24.80 -9.88
CA ASN A 30 -22.20 -24.32 -9.82
C ASN A 30 -21.17 -25.23 -10.53
N LEU A 31 -21.53 -26.47 -10.86
CA LEU A 31 -20.67 -27.39 -11.59
C LEU A 31 -20.93 -27.37 -13.10
N ARG A 32 -21.94 -26.64 -13.57
CA ARG A 32 -22.23 -26.54 -15.01
C ARG A 32 -21.11 -25.76 -15.70
N ILE A 33 -20.85 -26.10 -16.96
CA ILE A 33 -19.76 -25.52 -17.75
C ILE A 33 -19.88 -23.99 -17.80
N GLU A 34 -21.09 -23.46 -18.03
CA GLU A 34 -21.35 -22.01 -18.06
C GLU A 34 -20.96 -21.32 -16.75
N SER A 35 -21.36 -21.87 -15.60
CA SER A 35 -20.99 -21.34 -14.29
C SER A 35 -19.49 -21.44 -14.03
N MET A 36 -18.84 -22.51 -14.46
CA MET A 36 -17.39 -22.64 -14.33
C MET A 36 -16.65 -21.61 -15.22
N VAL A 37 -17.12 -21.36 -16.44
CA VAL A 37 -16.55 -20.33 -17.32
C VAL A 37 -16.72 -18.94 -16.70
N SER A 38 -17.89 -18.63 -16.14
CA SER A 38 -18.15 -17.38 -15.42
C SER A 38 -17.22 -17.20 -14.22
N GLN A 39 -17.06 -18.23 -13.36
CA GLN A 39 -16.12 -18.18 -12.23
C GLN A 39 -14.66 -17.95 -12.67
N LEU A 40 -14.28 -18.50 -13.83
CA LEU A 40 -12.95 -18.35 -14.37
C LEU A 40 -12.69 -16.90 -14.83
N GLU A 41 -13.65 -16.29 -15.53
CA GLU A 41 -13.57 -14.90 -15.98
C GLU A 41 -13.55 -13.92 -14.79
N GLU A 42 -14.39 -14.13 -13.78
CA GLU A 42 -14.36 -13.34 -12.53
C GLU A 42 -12.98 -13.43 -11.85
N ALA A 43 -12.39 -14.64 -11.79
CA ALA A 43 -11.06 -14.83 -11.24
C ALA A 43 -9.99 -14.07 -12.04
N ARG A 44 -10.04 -14.10 -13.39
CA ARG A 44 -9.11 -13.35 -14.25
C ARG A 44 -9.24 -11.85 -14.06
N GLN A 45 -10.47 -11.34 -14.01
CA GLN A 45 -10.74 -9.92 -13.75
C GLN A 45 -10.19 -9.48 -12.39
N SER A 46 -10.31 -10.32 -11.36
CA SER A 46 -9.75 -10.02 -10.03
C SER A 46 -8.22 -9.91 -10.06
N PHE A 47 -7.52 -10.62 -10.96
CA PHE A 47 -6.07 -10.49 -11.11
C PHE A 47 -5.68 -9.15 -11.72
N GLU A 48 -6.39 -8.71 -12.75
CA GLU A 48 -6.17 -7.40 -13.37
C GLU A 48 -6.51 -6.28 -12.38
N ALA A 49 -7.58 -6.42 -11.60
CA ALA A 49 -7.93 -5.46 -10.55
C ALA A 49 -6.80 -5.32 -9.50
N VAL A 50 -6.20 -6.43 -9.06
CA VAL A 50 -5.06 -6.40 -8.13
C VAL A 50 -3.84 -5.73 -8.76
N LYS A 51 -3.51 -6.06 -10.02
CA LYS A 51 -2.36 -5.45 -10.74
C LYS A 51 -2.54 -3.94 -10.88
N ASN A 52 -3.71 -3.50 -11.33
CA ASN A 52 -4.04 -2.09 -11.52
C ASN A 52 -4.00 -1.32 -10.19
N ALA A 53 -4.60 -1.88 -9.14
CA ALA A 53 -4.56 -1.26 -7.81
C ALA A 53 -3.14 -1.18 -7.25
N GLN A 54 -2.29 -2.19 -7.49
CA GLN A 54 -0.88 -2.16 -7.08
C GLN A 54 -0.09 -1.09 -7.84
N ALA A 55 -0.26 -0.99 -9.16
CA ALA A 55 0.38 0.03 -9.96
C ALA A 55 -0.03 1.44 -9.51
N ASN A 56 -1.32 1.66 -9.24
CA ASN A 56 -1.82 2.92 -8.73
C ASN A 56 -1.21 3.28 -7.36
N LEU A 57 -1.16 2.31 -6.43
CA LEU A 57 -0.50 2.50 -5.13
C LEU A 57 0.97 2.89 -5.30
N ASN A 58 1.72 2.21 -6.17
CA ASN A 58 3.12 2.53 -6.44
C ASN A 58 3.28 3.96 -6.97
N ASN A 59 2.40 4.40 -7.87
CA ASN A 59 2.42 5.76 -8.42
C ASN A 59 2.21 6.82 -7.34
N HIS A 60 1.21 6.64 -6.46
CA HIS A 60 0.99 7.57 -5.34
C HIS A 60 2.15 7.55 -4.33
N VAL A 61 2.72 6.38 -4.03
CA VAL A 61 3.89 6.27 -3.16
C VAL A 61 5.09 7.02 -3.76
N ASN A 62 5.32 6.89 -5.06
CA ASN A 62 6.40 7.58 -5.77
C ASN A 62 6.20 9.09 -5.77
N LYS A 63 4.99 9.58 -6.11
CA LYS A 63 4.65 11.01 -6.06
C LYS A 63 4.86 11.60 -4.68
N ARG A 64 4.38 10.90 -3.64
CA ARG A 64 4.60 11.32 -2.25
C ARG A 64 6.09 11.39 -1.94
N LYS A 65 6.85 10.34 -2.24
CA LYS A 65 8.30 10.31 -1.98
C LYS A 65 9.00 11.51 -2.63
N GLN A 66 8.76 11.76 -3.91
CA GLN A 66 9.35 12.88 -4.65
C GLN A 66 9.08 14.24 -3.98
N LYS A 67 7.83 14.51 -3.56
CA LYS A 67 7.49 15.78 -2.89
C LYS A 67 8.19 15.93 -1.54
N TYR A 68 8.26 14.86 -0.76
CA TYR A 68 8.93 14.89 0.55
C TYR A 68 10.46 14.96 0.46
N ASP A 69 11.06 14.45 -0.62
CA ASP A 69 12.51 14.58 -0.86
C ASP A 69 12.91 16.06 -1.05
N GLN A 70 12.06 16.85 -1.70
CA GLN A 70 12.26 18.31 -1.90
C GLN A 70 12.01 19.14 -0.63
N LEU A 71 11.25 18.60 0.34
CA LEU A 71 10.77 19.33 1.51
C LEU A 71 11.90 19.83 2.42
N SER A 72 12.99 19.07 2.53
CA SER A 72 14.14 19.43 3.38
C SER A 72 14.83 20.72 2.90
N ARG A 73 14.95 20.89 1.58
CA ARG A 73 15.53 22.09 0.97
C ARG A 73 14.61 23.29 1.18
N LEU A 74 13.32 23.14 0.95
CA LEU A 74 12.33 24.20 1.19
C LEU A 74 12.36 24.66 2.66
N ALA A 75 12.33 23.72 3.61
CA ALA A 75 12.37 24.03 5.04
C ALA A 75 13.67 24.76 5.44
N ALA A 76 14.80 24.43 4.82
CA ALA A 76 16.04 25.17 5.00
C ALA A 76 15.97 26.60 4.44
N SER A 77 15.37 26.79 3.26
CA SER A 77 15.16 28.13 2.68
C SER A 77 14.27 29.00 3.57
N ILE A 78 13.19 28.45 4.12
CA ILE A 78 12.30 29.18 5.06
C ILE A 78 13.09 29.65 6.29
N LEU A 79 13.94 28.78 6.85
CA LEU A 79 14.77 29.16 7.99
C LEU A 79 15.72 30.31 7.63
N ARG A 80 16.34 30.31 6.44
CA ARG A 80 17.23 31.40 6.00
C ARG A 80 16.48 32.70 5.75
N ALA A 81 15.27 32.64 5.19
CA ALA A 81 14.42 33.81 5.05
C ALA A 81 14.03 34.40 6.42
N LEU A 82 13.71 33.53 7.40
CA LEU A 82 13.42 33.95 8.78
C LEU A 82 14.63 34.57 9.50
N GLU A 83 15.84 34.06 9.24
CA GLU A 83 17.07 34.67 9.77
C GLU A 83 17.36 36.03 9.12
N ALA A 84 17.14 36.15 7.81
CA ALA A 84 17.34 37.39 7.06
C ALA A 84 16.33 38.49 7.45
N SER A 85 15.14 38.11 7.90
CA SER A 85 14.11 39.07 8.33
C SER A 85 14.37 39.71 9.69
N GLY A 86 15.41 39.27 10.42
CA GLY A 86 15.73 39.80 11.75
C GLY A 86 14.78 39.33 12.84
N ALA A 87 14.04 38.22 12.64
CA ALA A 87 13.18 37.62 13.65
C ALA A 87 13.95 37.29 14.95
N ALA A 88 13.26 37.27 16.09
CA ALA A 88 13.86 36.98 17.39
C ALA A 88 14.61 35.62 17.40
N THR A 89 15.71 35.55 18.16
CA THR A 89 16.55 34.34 18.25
C THR A 89 15.76 33.10 18.68
N GLU A 90 14.83 33.25 19.62
CA GLU A 90 13.95 32.16 20.07
C GLU A 90 13.11 31.57 18.94
N LYS A 91 12.58 32.41 18.04
CA LYS A 91 11.79 31.99 16.89
C LYS A 91 12.64 31.28 15.85
N GLN A 92 13.86 31.79 15.61
CA GLN A 92 14.84 31.13 14.75
C GLN A 92 15.21 29.74 15.29
N ASP A 93 15.43 29.62 16.60
CA ASP A 93 15.78 28.34 17.23
C ASP A 93 14.62 27.34 17.21
N GLN A 94 13.38 27.80 17.41
CA GLN A 94 12.19 26.97 17.22
C GLN A 94 12.10 26.44 15.78
N ALA A 95 12.28 27.30 14.77
CA ALA A 95 12.29 26.90 13.36
C ALA A 95 13.41 25.89 13.05
N ARG A 96 14.62 26.11 13.59
CA ARG A 96 15.74 25.16 13.50
C ARG A 96 15.38 23.80 14.09
N GLN A 97 14.74 23.77 15.26
CA GLN A 97 14.31 22.51 15.88
C GLN A 97 13.31 21.73 15.02
N PHE A 98 12.34 22.41 14.38
CA PHE A 98 11.40 21.75 13.46
C PHE A 98 12.11 21.18 12.23
N LEU A 99 13.02 21.93 11.61
CA LEU A 99 13.83 21.45 10.49
C LEU A 99 14.65 20.21 10.89
N HIS A 100 15.30 20.25 12.06
CA HIS A 100 16.08 19.15 12.60
C HIS A 100 15.24 17.87 12.78
N LYS A 101 14.02 17.99 13.34
CA LYS A 101 13.06 16.89 13.47
C LYS A 101 12.66 16.28 12.12
N MET A 102 12.49 17.10 11.09
CA MET A 102 12.13 16.64 9.73
C MET A 102 13.26 15.88 9.04
N VAL A 103 14.50 16.34 9.19
CA VAL A 103 15.68 15.78 8.49
C VAL A 103 16.28 14.61 9.27
N GLY A 104 15.93 14.45 10.55
CA GLY A 104 16.53 13.42 11.40
C GLY A 104 17.86 13.83 12.03
N ARG A 105 18.19 15.14 11.99
CA ARG A 105 19.36 15.67 12.71
C ARG A 105 18.93 16.01 14.14
N THR A 106 19.70 15.57 15.12
CA THR A 106 19.54 16.03 16.51
C THR A 106 20.63 17.06 16.81
N THR A 107 20.33 18.08 17.61
CA THR A 107 21.36 18.91 18.24
C THR A 107 22.16 17.96 19.13
N LYS A 108 23.47 17.82 18.88
CA LYS A 108 24.32 17.03 19.77
C LYS A 108 24.18 17.63 21.18
N SER A 109 23.54 16.91 22.09
CA SER A 109 23.67 17.20 23.50
C SER A 109 25.16 17.05 23.80
N ARG A 110 25.81 18.14 24.27
CA ARG A 110 27.17 18.05 24.79
C ARG A 110 27.13 16.99 25.89
N ALA A 111 28.02 15.98 25.82
CA ALA A 111 28.11 15.00 26.89
C ALA A 111 28.27 15.75 28.23
N PRO A 112 27.53 15.37 29.29
CA PRO A 112 27.73 15.97 30.60
C PRO A 112 29.20 15.77 31.00
N ILE A 113 29.79 16.80 31.61
CA ILE A 113 31.09 16.66 32.30
C ILE A 113 30.91 15.53 33.33
N PRO A 114 31.84 14.56 33.45
CA PRO A 114 31.66 13.45 34.38
C PRO A 114 31.52 14.00 35.80
N SER A 115 30.31 13.92 36.36
CA SER A 115 30.09 14.04 37.80
C SER A 115 29.68 12.65 38.26
N GLU A 116 30.37 12.15 39.29
CA GLU A 116 30.09 10.87 39.90
C GLU A 116 28.62 10.79 40.35
N ALA A 117 28.00 9.63 40.08
CA ALA A 117 26.65 9.24 40.47
C ALA A 117 25.47 10.02 39.84
N THR A 118 25.19 9.78 38.55
CA THR A 118 23.79 9.79 38.07
C THR A 118 23.57 8.67 37.06
N PRO A 119 22.46 7.90 37.12
CA PRO A 119 22.17 6.87 36.14
C PRO A 119 22.03 7.51 34.75
N GLU A 120 22.71 6.94 33.77
CA GLU A 120 22.68 7.37 32.38
C GLU A 120 21.23 7.47 31.87
N LYS A 121 20.70 8.69 31.77
CA LYS A 121 19.43 8.93 31.06
C LYS A 121 19.68 8.67 29.58
N LYS A 122 19.31 7.47 29.10
CA LYS A 122 19.23 7.18 27.66
C LYS A 122 18.36 8.24 27.00
N THR A 123 18.97 9.14 26.25
CA THR A 123 18.27 10.19 25.53
C THR A 123 17.57 9.52 24.33
N GLN A 124 16.28 9.27 24.45
CA GLN A 124 15.50 8.76 23.32
C GLN A 124 15.46 9.84 22.24
N ALA A 125 15.93 9.50 21.04
CA ALA A 125 15.88 10.41 19.91
C ALA A 125 14.42 10.55 19.41
N ASN A 126 13.79 11.69 19.71
CA ASN A 126 12.45 12.05 19.22
C ASN A 126 12.48 12.46 17.74
N LEU A 127 12.83 11.53 16.85
CA LEU A 127 12.85 11.74 15.41
C LEU A 127 11.49 11.43 14.78
N GLN A 128 11.03 12.29 13.88
CA GLN A 128 9.73 12.19 13.20
C GLN A 128 9.92 11.81 11.73
N LEU A 129 10.45 10.61 11.48
CA LEU A 129 10.87 10.19 10.13
C LEU A 129 9.73 9.68 9.23
N ALA A 130 8.57 9.34 9.80
CA ALA A 130 7.40 8.96 9.00
C ALA A 130 6.88 10.16 8.18
N PHE A 131 6.38 9.92 6.97
CA PHE A 131 5.87 10.98 6.09
C PHE A 131 4.84 11.89 6.78
N VAL A 132 3.87 11.30 7.50
CA VAL A 132 2.88 12.05 8.27
C VAL A 132 3.54 12.95 9.33
N SER A 133 4.52 12.43 10.07
CA SER A 133 5.22 13.20 11.10
C SER A 133 6.12 14.30 10.51
N LYS A 134 6.75 14.06 9.35
CA LYS A 134 7.48 15.11 8.61
C LYS A 134 6.54 16.21 8.13
N GLY A 135 5.36 15.85 7.63
CA GLY A 135 4.32 16.80 7.23
C GLY A 135 3.82 17.65 8.41
N ASP A 136 3.59 17.01 9.57
CA ASP A 136 3.22 17.73 10.81
C ASP A 136 4.32 18.68 11.28
N SER A 137 5.57 18.23 11.31
CA SER A 137 6.72 19.09 11.63
C SER A 137 6.85 20.27 10.68
N PHE A 138 6.64 20.07 9.38
CA PHE A 138 6.64 21.16 8.40
C PHE A 138 5.49 22.13 8.63
N SER A 139 4.27 21.63 8.91
CA SER A 139 3.12 22.48 9.22
C SER A 139 3.36 23.37 10.45
N LYS A 140 4.08 22.86 11.46
CA LYS A 140 4.47 23.61 12.66
C LYS A 140 5.49 24.70 12.31
N LEU A 141 6.45 24.43 11.44
CA LEU A 141 7.39 25.41 10.92
C LEU A 141 6.68 26.52 10.15
N VAL A 142 5.75 26.17 9.25
CA VAL A 142 4.93 27.16 8.52
C VAL A 142 4.14 28.02 9.49
N LYS A 143 3.44 27.43 10.48
CA LYS A 143 2.72 28.19 11.51
C LYS A 143 3.63 29.14 12.29
N ALA A 144 4.82 28.69 12.69
CA ALA A 144 5.76 29.54 13.43
C ALA A 144 6.13 30.80 12.64
N VAL A 145 6.39 30.62 11.34
CA VAL A 145 6.80 31.66 10.41
C VAL A 145 5.63 32.59 10.05
N SER A 146 4.43 32.05 9.82
CA SER A 146 3.23 32.86 9.55
C SER A 146 2.80 33.73 10.73
N THR A 147 3.20 33.38 11.97
CA THR A 147 2.94 34.20 13.16
C THR A 147 4.02 35.24 13.44
N GLU A 148 5.10 35.26 12.68
CA GLU A 148 6.20 36.20 12.87
C GLU A 148 5.97 37.46 12.02
N PRO A 149 5.75 38.64 12.63
CA PRO A 149 5.41 39.85 11.88
C PRO A 149 6.56 40.35 10.99
N LEU A 150 7.80 40.01 11.34
CA LEU A 150 8.98 40.39 10.57
C LEU A 150 9.19 39.51 9.34
N TYR A 151 8.54 38.34 9.25
CA TYR A 151 8.67 37.46 8.08
C TYR A 151 7.87 38.00 6.90
N VAL A 152 8.48 38.93 6.16
CA VAL A 152 7.92 39.54 4.95
C VAL A 152 8.72 39.04 3.76
N VAL A 153 8.10 38.20 2.92
CA VAL A 153 8.75 37.54 1.79
C VAL A 153 7.92 37.77 0.52
N ASN A 154 8.56 38.22 -0.56
CA ASN A 154 7.89 38.53 -1.82
C ASN A 154 7.85 37.33 -2.77
N GLU A 155 8.75 36.37 -2.57
CA GLU A 155 8.82 35.13 -3.34
C GLU A 155 7.58 34.27 -3.04
N PRO A 156 6.78 33.92 -4.06
CA PRO A 156 5.50 33.24 -3.86
C PRO A 156 5.65 31.84 -3.25
N GLU A 157 6.78 31.17 -3.45
CA GLU A 157 7.06 29.84 -2.89
C GLU A 157 7.36 29.85 -1.39
N LEU A 158 7.81 30.99 -0.86
CA LEU A 158 8.20 31.17 0.55
C LEU A 158 7.21 32.02 1.33
N SER A 159 6.20 32.59 0.66
CA SER A 159 5.12 33.33 1.30
C SER A 159 4.27 32.40 2.18
N PRO A 160 3.62 32.92 3.24
CA PRO A 160 2.73 32.13 4.09
C PRO A 160 1.65 31.36 3.31
N GLU A 161 1.11 31.98 2.25
CA GLU A 161 0.11 31.36 1.37
C GLU A 161 0.70 30.20 0.56
N GLY A 162 1.86 30.40 -0.08
CA GLY A 162 2.54 29.35 -0.85
C GLY A 162 2.93 28.17 0.03
N LEU A 163 3.45 28.44 1.23
CA LEU A 163 3.79 27.41 2.21
C LEU A 163 2.57 26.63 2.71
N THR A 164 1.43 27.31 2.89
CA THR A 164 0.17 26.67 3.28
C THR A 164 -0.35 25.74 2.17
N THR A 165 -0.21 26.14 0.90
CA THR A 165 -0.49 25.28 -0.26
C THR A 165 0.36 23.99 -0.21
N VAL A 166 1.65 24.11 0.10
CA VAL A 166 2.52 22.93 0.25
C VAL A 166 2.06 22.03 1.41
N VAL A 167 1.66 22.58 2.55
CA VAL A 167 1.13 21.78 3.68
C VAL A 167 -0.12 20.99 3.24
N ASN A 168 -1.03 21.62 2.52
CA ASN A 168 -2.25 20.98 2.02
C ASN A 168 -1.93 19.86 1.00
N GLU A 169 -1.01 20.12 0.08
CA GLU A 169 -0.52 19.10 -0.88
C GLU A 169 0.08 17.88 -0.17
N LEU A 170 0.91 18.08 0.86
CA LEU A 170 1.51 16.98 1.62
C LEU A 170 0.45 16.12 2.33
N SER A 171 -0.59 16.76 2.87
CA SER A 171 -1.73 16.08 3.49
C SER A 171 -2.50 15.25 2.46
N GLN A 172 -2.80 15.85 1.30
CA GLN A 172 -3.51 15.19 0.22
C GLN A 172 -2.73 13.99 -0.32
N LEU A 173 -1.41 14.11 -0.53
CA LEU A 173 -0.55 13.01 -0.97
C LEU A 173 -0.51 11.85 0.04
N ASN A 174 -0.56 12.15 1.34
CA ASN A 174 -0.68 11.11 2.37
C ASN A 174 -2.01 10.36 2.25
N GLN A 175 -3.12 11.10 2.15
CA GLN A 175 -4.46 10.54 2.02
C GLN A 175 -4.59 9.65 0.77
N GLN A 176 -4.10 10.12 -0.37
CA GLN A 176 -4.13 9.36 -1.63
C GLN A 176 -3.37 8.01 -1.53
N VAL A 177 -2.24 7.97 -0.84
CA VAL A 177 -1.51 6.71 -0.62
C VAL A 177 -2.32 5.76 0.25
N ASP A 178 -2.98 6.26 1.29
CA ASP A 178 -3.79 5.45 2.19
C ASP A 178 -5.04 4.92 1.49
N GLU A 179 -5.72 5.74 0.69
CA GLU A 179 -6.84 5.34 -0.16
C GLU A 179 -6.44 4.27 -1.19
N ALA A 180 -5.36 4.51 -1.94
CA ALA A 180 -4.85 3.53 -2.90
C ALA A 180 -4.47 2.20 -2.22
N ARG A 181 -3.93 2.26 -1.00
CA ARG A 181 -3.60 1.06 -0.20
C ARG A 181 -4.85 0.29 0.22
N LYS A 182 -5.91 0.99 0.64
CA LYS A 182 -7.21 0.36 0.95
C LYS A 182 -7.77 -0.37 -0.27
N VAL A 183 -7.79 0.30 -1.42
CA VAL A 183 -8.26 -0.29 -2.70
C VAL A 183 -7.46 -1.55 -3.03
N TRP A 184 -6.12 -1.50 -2.96
CA TRP A 184 -5.28 -2.67 -3.23
C TRP A 184 -5.54 -3.82 -2.26
N ARG A 185 -5.70 -3.55 -0.95
CA ARG A 185 -6.02 -4.60 0.03
C ARG A 185 -7.40 -5.22 -0.21
N ASN A 186 -8.42 -4.42 -0.53
CA ASN A 186 -9.74 -4.94 -0.85
C ASN A 186 -9.72 -5.82 -2.12
N ALA A 187 -8.96 -5.42 -3.14
CA ALA A 187 -8.75 -6.25 -4.33
C ALA A 187 -8.09 -7.60 -4.00
N LEU A 188 -7.12 -7.63 -3.08
CA LEU A 188 -6.51 -8.88 -2.61
C LEU A 188 -7.50 -9.77 -1.86
N ILE A 189 -8.36 -9.19 -1.03
CA ILE A 189 -9.41 -9.91 -0.29
C ILE A 189 -10.38 -10.56 -1.29
N LEU A 190 -10.94 -9.77 -2.22
CA LEU A 190 -11.88 -10.26 -3.23
C LEU A 190 -11.27 -11.38 -4.08
N ARG A 191 -10.03 -11.22 -4.54
CA ARG A 191 -9.32 -12.29 -5.27
C ARG A 191 -9.22 -13.57 -4.44
N ASN A 192 -8.88 -13.45 -3.15
CA ASN A 192 -8.74 -14.60 -2.27
C ASN A 192 -10.10 -15.25 -1.97
N GLU A 193 -11.18 -14.48 -1.85
CA GLU A 193 -12.55 -14.98 -1.71
C GLU A 193 -12.97 -15.80 -2.93
N LEU A 194 -12.76 -15.26 -4.15
CA LEU A 194 -13.06 -15.96 -5.40
C LEU A 194 -12.26 -17.25 -5.57
N LEU A 195 -11.00 -17.27 -5.14
CA LEU A 195 -10.13 -18.43 -5.32
C LEU A 195 -10.21 -19.48 -4.21
N TYR A 196 -10.49 -19.09 -2.96
CA TYR A 196 -10.26 -19.97 -1.80
C TYR A 196 -11.36 -20.04 -0.73
N SER A 197 -12.46 -19.28 -0.87
CA SER A 197 -13.64 -19.41 0.00
C SER A 197 -14.35 -20.79 -0.14
N ALA A 198 -15.39 -21.03 0.67
CA ALA A 198 -16.17 -22.26 0.61
C ALA A 198 -16.87 -22.48 -0.75
N SER A 199 -17.25 -21.41 -1.43
CA SER A 199 -17.89 -21.39 -2.77
C SER A 199 -16.94 -20.91 -3.88
N SER A 200 -15.64 -21.07 -3.67
CA SER A 200 -14.60 -20.61 -4.59
C SER A 200 -14.33 -21.51 -5.78
N LEU A 201 -13.57 -20.99 -6.75
CA LEU A 201 -13.00 -21.73 -7.86
C LEU A 201 -12.28 -23.02 -7.41
N CYS A 202 -11.49 -22.99 -6.33
CA CYS A 202 -10.84 -24.20 -5.82
C CYS A 202 -11.82 -25.23 -5.24
N SER A 203 -12.89 -24.79 -4.58
CA SER A 203 -13.89 -25.72 -4.03
C SER A 203 -14.76 -26.31 -5.15
N THR A 204 -15.17 -25.52 -6.13
CA THR A 204 -15.80 -25.97 -7.38
C THR A 204 -14.93 -27.02 -8.06
N ALA A 205 -13.65 -26.74 -8.26
CA ALA A 205 -12.72 -27.66 -8.92
C ALA A 205 -12.65 -29.04 -8.22
N ARG A 206 -12.58 -29.05 -6.88
CA ARG A 206 -12.59 -30.30 -6.10
C ARG A 206 -13.91 -31.06 -6.23
N ALA A 207 -15.04 -30.35 -6.26
CA ALA A 207 -16.35 -30.96 -6.45
C ALA A 207 -16.51 -31.53 -7.86
N VAL A 208 -16.05 -30.84 -8.90
CA VAL A 208 -16.00 -31.34 -10.28
C VAL A 208 -15.21 -32.63 -10.35
N LYS A 209 -14.02 -32.70 -9.74
CA LYS A 209 -13.22 -33.95 -9.73
C LYS A 209 -13.95 -35.12 -9.10
N LYS A 210 -14.67 -34.90 -7.99
CA LYS A 210 -15.49 -35.93 -7.34
C LYS A 210 -16.61 -36.39 -8.26
N TYR A 211 -17.27 -35.45 -8.93
CA TYR A 211 -18.33 -35.76 -9.88
C TYR A 211 -17.79 -36.58 -11.07
N VAL A 212 -16.69 -36.15 -11.70
CA VAL A 212 -16.02 -36.90 -12.79
C VAL A 212 -15.64 -38.32 -12.33
N ARG A 213 -15.10 -38.47 -11.10
CA ARG A 213 -14.81 -39.79 -10.51
C ARG A 213 -16.07 -40.66 -10.40
N ALA A 214 -17.21 -40.06 -10.03
CA ALA A 214 -18.45 -40.78 -9.82
C ALA A 214 -19.04 -41.30 -11.14
N ILE A 215 -18.99 -40.52 -12.22
CA ILE A 215 -19.59 -40.89 -13.51
C ILE A 215 -18.68 -41.79 -14.38
N TYR A 216 -17.36 -41.70 -14.24
CA TYR A 216 -16.41 -42.49 -15.05
C TYR A 216 -15.72 -43.61 -14.26
N GLY A 217 -15.71 -43.55 -12.93
CA GLY A 217 -14.99 -44.49 -12.07
C GLY A 217 -13.55 -44.07 -11.75
N PRO A 218 -12.96 -44.64 -10.68
CA PRO A 218 -11.66 -44.26 -10.13
C PRO A 218 -10.45 -44.57 -11.03
N ASP A 219 -10.56 -45.54 -11.94
CA ASP A 219 -9.44 -45.99 -12.79
C ASP A 219 -9.56 -45.51 -14.24
N SER A 220 -10.53 -44.61 -14.52
CA SER A 220 -10.76 -44.07 -15.85
C SER A 220 -9.70 -43.07 -16.31
N ALA A 221 -9.42 -43.05 -17.61
CA ALA A 221 -8.54 -42.05 -18.22
C ALA A 221 -9.06 -40.61 -18.03
N GLN A 222 -10.39 -40.42 -18.08
CA GLN A 222 -11.04 -39.14 -17.82
C GLN A 222 -10.78 -38.67 -16.39
N TYR A 223 -10.94 -39.55 -15.39
CA TYR A 223 -10.63 -39.17 -14.02
C TYR A 223 -9.13 -38.89 -13.83
N ALA A 224 -8.23 -39.64 -14.49
CA ALA A 224 -6.79 -39.39 -14.43
C ALA A 224 -6.41 -37.98 -14.92
N GLN A 225 -7.01 -37.50 -16.02
CA GLN A 225 -6.80 -36.14 -16.55
C GLN A 225 -7.12 -35.06 -15.51
N VAL A 226 -8.31 -35.13 -14.90
CA VAL A 226 -8.72 -34.14 -13.91
C VAL A 226 -8.01 -34.32 -12.57
N LYS A 227 -7.65 -35.55 -12.19
CA LYS A 227 -6.95 -35.87 -10.94
C LYS A 227 -5.59 -35.18 -10.89
N ALA A 228 -4.84 -35.17 -12.00
CA ALA A 228 -3.50 -34.58 -12.10
C ALA A 228 -3.46 -33.06 -11.86
N LEU A 229 -4.55 -32.33 -12.11
CA LEU A 229 -4.63 -30.88 -11.88
C LEU A 229 -4.52 -30.57 -10.37
N GLN A 230 -3.88 -29.47 -9.96
CA GLN A 230 -3.73 -29.18 -8.52
C GLN A 230 -4.44 -27.88 -8.14
N PHE A 231 -5.22 -27.93 -7.05
CA PHE A 231 -5.99 -26.80 -6.52
C PHE A 231 -5.70 -26.67 -5.02
N VAL A 232 -4.63 -25.96 -4.70
CA VAL A 232 -4.14 -25.75 -3.34
C VAL A 232 -4.39 -24.31 -2.92
N LYS A 233 -4.91 -24.10 -1.71
CA LYS A 233 -5.00 -22.76 -1.13
C LYS A 233 -3.59 -22.25 -0.90
N LEU A 234 -3.25 -21.12 -1.49
CA LEU A 234 -1.98 -20.48 -1.24
C LEU A 234 -2.06 -19.78 0.13
N THR A 235 -1.26 -20.24 1.08
CA THR A 235 -1.01 -19.54 2.34
C THR A 235 0.11 -18.54 2.09
N ARG A 236 -0.23 -17.25 2.04
CA ARG A 236 0.71 -16.14 2.20
C ARG A 236 0.03 -15.05 3.00
#